data_AF-A0A9E4JM17-F1
#
_entry.id   AF-A0A9E4JM17-F1
#
_cell.length_a   1.000
_cell.length_b   1.000
_cell.length_c   1.000
_cell.angle_alpha   90.00
_cell.angle_beta   90.00
_cell.angle_gamma   90.00
#
_symmetry.space_group_name_H-M   'P 1'
#
loop_
_entity.id
_entity.type
_entity.pdbx_description
1 polymer ?
#
loop_
_entity_poly.entity_id
_entity_poly.type
_entity_poly.pdbx_seq_one_letter_code
_entity_poly.pdbx_strand_id
1 'polypeptide(L)'
;MFSDVQNHWAKSSILELAGRNLVSGYPDGTFRPNAPVTRAEFAVLMFNCFSKARIIRDFINFKDVPKSHWAYDAIKKANSRGFLVGYPDQTFKPEQQIPRVQTIIAYAGYQKLDILDKGEFYLYKRLDQLLKLYFEDAADIPSYAKPLMLNAAYHYYVVNYPNSKKLNPNKPSTRGEVAALICQALKFWGSVPAEYIATENPFAIFPQYDFVSPFSQGLAVVSNRLGASSYGYQQIVIDQKGKPVIDLQSYNWSSQQFSDGLLQVSVNGKSGFITTSGNIVISPQFEAASDFSEVFAAVYIDGKYGYIDPSGTMRIPTQFDGAGQFKNGIAVVRLNQKYGYINQLGQVIIPIEYESASDFSEGLAQVKIEGKFGFINPQGNLVISPQFESCESFSEGLARVKLENQYGFIDKTGKVVIQTANYVESFSEGRAAILVNDKWGFIDPMGKIVIAPQFYGINHIQRSIVKRFSEGLAAVRLGAICGFIDKNGNWVIPPKFSDADSFSEGVASVNWDGKWISRPTAYDGSAVPTDWETVLEDGKWGYIKNPLK
;
A
#
# COMPACT_ATOMS: atom_id res chain seq x y z
N MET A 1 -37.24 -4.91 -8.16
CA MET A 1 -36.10 -5.02 -9.10
C MET A 1 -36.53 -4.40 -10.41
N PHE A 2 -35.72 -3.53 -11.02
CA PHE A 2 -36.12 -2.83 -12.26
C PHE A 2 -36.11 -3.79 -13.45
N SER A 3 -37.13 -3.72 -14.31
CA SER A 3 -37.30 -4.63 -15.44
C SER A 3 -36.29 -4.38 -16.56
N ASP A 4 -35.83 -3.14 -16.72
CA ASP A 4 -35.03 -2.65 -17.86
C ASP A 4 -33.52 -2.56 -17.58
N VAL A 5 -33.04 -3.07 -16.45
CA VAL A 5 -31.61 -3.04 -16.07
C VAL A 5 -30.91 -4.39 -16.22
N GLN A 6 -31.62 -5.47 -16.56
CA GLN A 6 -31.10 -6.84 -16.44
C GLN A 6 -29.84 -7.11 -17.24
N ASN A 7 -29.72 -6.49 -18.42
CA ASN A 7 -28.59 -6.62 -19.35
C ASN A 7 -27.77 -5.33 -19.46
N HIS A 8 -27.99 -4.36 -18.57
CA HIS A 8 -27.32 -3.07 -18.63
C HIS A 8 -25.98 -3.12 -17.88
N TRP A 9 -24.91 -2.53 -18.43
CA TRP A 9 -23.56 -2.56 -17.83
C TRP A 9 -23.51 -1.97 -16.41
N ALA A 10 -24.32 -0.95 -16.14
CA ALA A 10 -24.43 -0.31 -14.83
C ALA A 10 -25.40 -1.04 -13.85
N LYS A 11 -25.88 -2.25 -14.17
CA LYS A 11 -26.86 -2.99 -13.35
C LYS A 11 -26.45 -3.07 -11.88
N SER A 12 -25.22 -3.50 -11.61
CA SER A 12 -24.73 -3.67 -10.24
C SER A 12 -24.75 -2.35 -9.48
N SER A 13 -24.31 -1.25 -10.10
CA SER A 13 -24.34 0.08 -9.48
C SER A 13 -25.77 0.55 -9.21
N ILE A 14 -26.68 0.35 -10.16
CA ILE A 14 -28.09 0.74 -10.00
C ILE A 14 -28.74 -0.05 -8.85
N LEU A 15 -28.52 -1.36 -8.80
CA LEU A 15 -29.07 -2.21 -7.75
C LEU A 15 -28.45 -1.90 -6.38
N GLU A 16 -27.16 -1.59 -6.32
CA GLU A 16 -26.48 -1.18 -5.09
C GLU A 16 -27.11 0.09 -4.50
N LEU A 17 -27.28 1.13 -5.33
CA LEU A 17 -27.89 2.38 -4.88
C LEU A 17 -29.37 2.20 -4.51
N ALA A 18 -30.11 1.38 -5.28
CA ALA A 18 -31.51 1.12 -5.01
C ALA A 18 -31.70 0.32 -3.71
N GLY A 19 -30.86 -0.69 -3.45
CA GLY A 19 -30.87 -1.47 -2.22
C GLY A 19 -30.59 -0.64 -0.96
N ARG A 20 -29.92 0.51 -1.13
CA ARG A 20 -29.64 1.50 -0.08
C ARG A 20 -30.65 2.64 -0.03
N ASN A 21 -31.71 2.59 -0.84
CA ASN A 21 -32.71 3.65 -0.99
C ASN A 21 -32.12 5.03 -1.41
N LEU A 22 -31.02 5.02 -2.16
CA LEU A 22 -30.36 6.24 -2.66
C LEU A 22 -30.88 6.68 -4.04
N VAL A 23 -31.44 5.74 -4.80
CA VAL A 23 -32.10 5.99 -6.08
C VAL A 23 -33.44 5.27 -6.15
N SER A 24 -34.35 5.79 -6.97
CA SER A 24 -35.66 5.18 -7.22
C SER A 24 -35.93 5.08 -8.72
N GLY A 25 -36.70 4.05 -9.10
CA GLY A 25 -37.25 3.91 -10.44
C GLY A 25 -38.55 4.68 -10.60
N TYR A 26 -39.17 4.49 -11.74
CA TYR A 26 -40.47 5.06 -12.08
C TYR A 26 -41.62 4.15 -11.59
N PRO A 27 -42.85 4.67 -11.45
CA PRO A 27 -44.01 3.88 -11.03
C PRO A 27 -44.31 2.66 -11.93
N ASP A 28 -43.86 2.69 -13.19
CA ASP A 28 -43.97 1.59 -14.15
C ASP A 28 -42.95 0.43 -13.90
N GLY A 29 -42.14 0.52 -12.84
CA GLY A 29 -41.15 -0.49 -12.48
C GLY A 29 -39.83 -0.39 -13.27
N THR A 30 -39.65 0.64 -14.12
CA THR A 30 -38.42 0.87 -14.88
C THR A 30 -37.45 1.80 -14.15
N PHE A 31 -36.15 1.73 -14.47
CA PHE A 31 -35.15 2.70 -14.04
C PHE A 31 -34.75 3.69 -15.14
N ARG A 32 -34.89 3.30 -16.40
CA ARG A 32 -34.50 4.01 -17.63
C ARG A 32 -33.01 4.37 -17.63
N PRO A 33 -32.10 3.38 -17.54
CA PRO A 33 -30.67 3.63 -17.35
C PRO A 33 -30.00 4.40 -18.50
N ASN A 34 -30.57 4.36 -19.71
CA ASN A 34 -30.07 5.09 -20.88
C ASN A 34 -30.67 6.50 -21.03
N ALA A 35 -31.68 6.86 -20.22
CA ALA A 35 -32.28 8.18 -20.30
C ALA A 35 -31.30 9.25 -19.82
N PRO A 36 -31.23 10.42 -20.50
CA PRO A 36 -30.42 11.53 -20.06
C PRO A 36 -30.93 12.10 -18.73
N VAL A 37 -30.03 12.70 -17.96
CA VAL A 37 -30.34 13.33 -16.67
C VAL A 37 -30.32 14.84 -16.81
N THR A 38 -31.30 15.54 -16.26
CA THR A 38 -31.29 17.01 -16.20
C THR A 38 -30.42 17.51 -15.03
N ARG A 39 -29.98 18.77 -15.08
CA ARG A 39 -29.22 19.38 -13.98
C ARG A 39 -30.00 19.40 -12.67
N ALA A 40 -31.33 19.56 -12.72
CA ALA A 40 -32.20 19.49 -11.56
C ALA A 40 -32.27 18.07 -10.96
N GLU A 41 -32.47 17.05 -11.78
CA GLU A 41 -32.48 15.66 -11.34
C GLU A 41 -31.14 15.25 -10.72
N PHE A 42 -30.03 15.65 -11.34
CA PHE A 42 -28.70 15.39 -10.80
C PHE A 42 -28.49 16.08 -9.44
N ALA A 43 -28.98 17.31 -9.26
CA ALA A 43 -28.91 18.00 -7.96
C ALA A 43 -29.65 17.23 -6.84
N VAL A 44 -30.80 16.63 -7.16
CA VAL A 44 -31.57 15.79 -6.23
C VAL A 44 -30.79 14.52 -5.88
N LEU A 45 -30.20 13.86 -6.87
CA LEU A 45 -29.37 12.67 -6.65
C LEU A 45 -28.17 12.97 -5.75
N MET A 46 -27.44 14.06 -6.01
CA MET A 46 -26.31 14.48 -5.18
C MET A 46 -26.74 14.81 -3.75
N PHE A 47 -27.88 15.48 -3.57
CA PHE A 47 -28.40 15.76 -2.24
C PHE A 47 -28.78 14.49 -1.48
N ASN A 48 -29.43 13.52 -2.13
CA ASN A 48 -29.83 12.27 -1.49
C ASN A 48 -28.61 11.42 -1.09
N CYS A 49 -27.63 11.29 -1.99
CA CYS A 49 -26.44 10.48 -1.77
C CYS A 49 -25.45 11.11 -0.78
N PHE A 50 -25.40 12.44 -0.72
CA PHE A 50 -24.45 13.19 0.11
C PHE A 50 -25.17 14.17 1.05
N SER A 51 -26.26 13.73 1.66
CA SER A 51 -27.10 14.58 2.54
C SER A 51 -26.33 15.20 3.72
N LYS A 52 -25.28 14.50 4.18
CA LYS A 52 -24.38 14.93 5.26
C LYS A 52 -23.21 15.82 4.81
N ALA A 53 -23.09 16.11 3.51
CA ALA A 53 -22.02 16.96 3.01
C ALA A 53 -22.05 18.37 3.63
N ARG A 54 -20.87 18.89 3.97
CA ARG A 54 -20.69 20.19 4.63
C ARG A 54 -21.11 21.34 3.72
N ILE A 55 -21.74 22.36 4.30
CA ILE A 55 -22.00 23.63 3.61
C ILE A 55 -20.69 24.42 3.54
N ILE A 56 -20.28 24.81 2.33
CA ILE A 56 -19.01 25.49 2.07
C ILE A 56 -19.17 26.93 1.59
N ARG A 57 -20.40 27.34 1.25
CA ARG A 57 -20.73 28.68 0.75
C ARG A 57 -22.22 28.98 0.96
N ASP A 58 -22.57 30.25 0.91
CA ASP A 58 -23.96 30.68 0.77
C ASP A 58 -24.52 30.28 -0.59
N PHE A 59 -25.81 29.96 -0.61
CA PHE A 59 -26.50 29.54 -1.82
C PHE A 59 -26.83 30.75 -2.70
N ILE A 60 -26.79 30.55 -4.02
CA ILE A 60 -27.17 31.55 -5.00
C ILE A 60 -28.66 31.42 -5.29
N ASN A 61 -29.39 32.55 -5.32
CA ASN A 61 -30.76 32.59 -5.85
C ASN A 61 -30.68 32.65 -7.38
N PHE A 62 -30.97 31.55 -8.07
CA PHE A 62 -30.93 31.49 -9.53
C PHE A 62 -32.21 32.08 -10.15
N LYS A 63 -32.05 32.87 -11.21
CA LYS A 63 -33.16 33.59 -11.88
C LYS A 63 -34.22 32.64 -12.45
N ASP A 64 -33.81 31.44 -12.84
CA ASP A 64 -34.61 30.42 -13.53
C ASP A 64 -35.03 29.26 -12.61
N VAL A 65 -34.86 29.40 -11.29
CA VAL A 65 -35.29 28.40 -10.31
C VAL A 65 -36.18 29.06 -9.24
N PRO A 66 -37.49 29.22 -9.51
CA PRO A 66 -38.41 29.79 -8.53
C PRO A 66 -38.58 28.87 -7.31
N LYS A 67 -39.00 29.42 -6.17
CA LYS A 67 -39.24 28.65 -4.92
C LYS A 67 -40.26 27.51 -5.09
N SER A 68 -41.17 27.63 -6.06
CA SER A 68 -42.17 26.61 -6.40
C SER A 68 -41.62 25.47 -7.25
N HIS A 69 -40.39 25.60 -7.78
CA HIS A 69 -39.76 24.55 -8.58
C HIS A 69 -39.55 23.30 -7.72
N TRP A 70 -39.95 22.14 -8.21
CA TRP A 70 -39.91 20.87 -7.47
C TRP A 70 -38.51 20.52 -6.92
N ALA A 71 -37.45 20.89 -7.67
CA ALA A 71 -36.06 20.69 -7.27
C ALA A 71 -35.40 21.88 -6.54
N TYR A 72 -36.14 22.94 -6.20
CA TYR A 72 -35.58 24.19 -5.63
C TYR A 72 -34.65 23.92 -4.43
N ASP A 73 -35.13 23.13 -3.45
CA ASP A 73 -34.36 22.82 -2.25
C ASP A 73 -33.12 21.97 -2.55
N ALA A 74 -33.24 21.02 -3.47
CA ALA A 74 -32.10 20.18 -3.86
C ALA A 74 -31.03 21.00 -4.59
N ILE A 75 -31.42 21.87 -5.51
CA ILE A 75 -30.53 22.78 -6.24
C ILE A 75 -29.82 23.71 -5.27
N LYS A 76 -30.56 24.33 -4.34
CA LYS A 76 -30.01 25.17 -3.27
C LYS A 76 -28.96 24.43 -2.46
N LYS A 77 -29.27 23.21 -2.01
CA LYS A 77 -28.37 22.40 -1.17
C LYS A 77 -27.16 21.89 -1.93
N ALA A 78 -27.31 21.50 -3.20
CA ALA A 78 -26.20 21.09 -4.07
C ALA A 78 -25.24 22.24 -4.31
N ASN A 79 -25.76 23.46 -4.51
CA ASN A 79 -24.95 24.65 -4.69
C ASN A 79 -24.18 25.07 -3.43
N SER A 80 -24.86 25.13 -2.28
CA SER A 80 -24.22 25.53 -1.01
C SER A 80 -23.14 24.54 -0.56
N ARG A 81 -23.17 23.30 -1.05
CA ARG A 81 -22.18 22.23 -0.78
C ARG A 81 -21.11 22.11 -1.87
N GLY A 82 -21.19 22.90 -2.94
CA GLY A 82 -20.19 22.93 -4.01
C GLY A 82 -20.30 21.83 -5.04
N PHE A 83 -21.34 20.98 -5.00
CA PHE A 83 -21.55 19.93 -6.02
C PHE A 83 -21.87 20.53 -7.39
N LEU A 84 -22.66 21.61 -7.43
CA LEU A 84 -23.05 22.26 -8.67
C LEU A 84 -22.96 23.77 -8.55
N VAL A 85 -22.48 24.40 -9.62
CA VAL A 85 -22.50 25.85 -9.78
C VAL A 85 -23.48 26.24 -10.88
N GLY A 86 -24.02 27.46 -10.77
CA GLY A 86 -24.74 28.09 -11.87
C GLY A 86 -23.81 28.69 -12.90
N TYR A 87 -24.38 29.34 -13.88
CA TYR A 87 -23.68 30.03 -14.95
C TYR A 87 -23.42 31.51 -14.59
N PRO A 88 -22.48 32.19 -15.27
CA PRO A 88 -22.16 33.60 -14.99
C PRO A 88 -23.35 34.56 -15.08
N ASP A 89 -24.39 34.21 -15.85
CA ASP A 89 -25.63 34.98 -16.00
C ASP A 89 -26.63 34.84 -14.83
N GLN A 90 -26.24 34.11 -13.77
CA GLN A 90 -27.04 33.74 -12.59
C GLN A 90 -28.19 32.77 -12.89
N THR A 91 -28.08 31.97 -13.94
CA THR A 91 -28.98 30.85 -14.21
C THR A 91 -28.43 29.52 -13.71
N PHE A 92 -29.32 28.58 -13.38
CA PHE A 92 -28.96 27.20 -13.07
C PHE A 92 -29.18 26.26 -14.26
N LYS A 93 -30.13 26.57 -15.14
CA LYS A 93 -30.61 25.75 -16.27
C LYS A 93 -31.12 24.37 -15.81
N PRO A 94 -32.19 24.30 -15.00
CA PRO A 94 -32.64 23.06 -14.36
C PRO A 94 -33.00 21.95 -15.36
N GLU A 95 -33.61 22.30 -16.49
CA GLU A 95 -34.06 21.35 -17.52
C GLU A 95 -32.97 20.97 -18.54
N GLN A 96 -31.81 21.63 -18.48
CA GLN A 96 -30.70 21.29 -19.36
C GLN A 96 -30.16 19.90 -18.98
N GLN A 97 -30.01 19.04 -19.98
CA GLN A 97 -29.32 17.76 -19.80
C GLN A 97 -27.88 18.01 -19.37
N ILE A 98 -27.46 17.40 -18.26
CA ILE A 98 -26.16 17.69 -17.66
C ILE A 98 -25.04 17.05 -18.50
N PRO A 99 -24.02 17.81 -18.93
CA PRO A 99 -22.86 17.24 -19.60
C PRO A 99 -22.08 16.30 -18.68
N ARG A 100 -21.51 15.25 -19.26
CA ARG A 100 -20.76 14.21 -18.56
C ARG A 100 -19.64 14.73 -17.68
N VAL A 101 -18.84 15.65 -18.21
CA VAL A 101 -17.76 16.28 -17.44
C VAL A 101 -18.29 16.97 -16.18
N GLN A 102 -19.48 17.58 -16.22
CA GLN A 102 -20.07 18.24 -15.05
C GLN A 102 -20.50 17.23 -13.97
N THR A 103 -21.01 16.06 -14.36
CA THR A 103 -21.37 15.03 -13.37
C THR A 103 -20.16 14.47 -12.62
N ILE A 104 -19.01 14.35 -13.31
CA ILE A 104 -17.78 13.82 -12.72
C ILE A 104 -17.14 14.84 -11.78
N ILE A 105 -16.97 16.09 -12.25
CA ILE A 105 -16.32 17.12 -11.42
C ILE A 105 -17.19 17.57 -10.24
N ALA A 106 -18.49 17.27 -10.25
CA ALA A 106 -19.39 17.62 -9.14
C ALA A 106 -18.93 16.98 -7.82
N TYR A 107 -18.58 15.69 -7.84
CA TYR A 107 -18.04 15.03 -6.65
C TYR A 107 -16.58 15.40 -6.38
N ALA A 108 -15.74 15.44 -7.43
CA ALA A 108 -14.33 15.79 -7.27
C ALA A 108 -14.10 17.21 -6.73
N GLY A 109 -15.00 18.15 -7.04
CA GLY A 109 -14.98 19.51 -6.49
C GLY A 109 -15.42 19.58 -5.03
N TYR A 110 -16.30 18.67 -4.59
CA TYR A 110 -16.75 18.59 -3.19
C TYR A 110 -15.64 18.12 -2.25
N GLN A 111 -14.83 17.14 -2.66
CA GLN A 111 -13.73 16.60 -1.85
C GLN A 111 -12.60 17.62 -1.59
N LYS A 112 -12.72 18.84 -2.14
CA LYS A 112 -11.66 19.84 -2.34
C LYS A 112 -10.52 19.28 -3.21
N LEU A 113 -9.88 20.18 -3.96
CA LEU A 113 -8.59 19.91 -4.59
C LEU A 113 -7.53 19.88 -3.48
N ASP A 114 -7.43 18.76 -2.76
CA ASP A 114 -6.35 18.52 -1.78
C ASP A 114 -4.95 18.61 -2.45
N ILE A 115 -4.92 18.45 -3.78
CA ILE A 115 -3.79 18.70 -4.68
C ILE A 115 -3.24 20.13 -4.54
N LEU A 116 -4.10 21.13 -4.31
CA LEU A 116 -3.68 22.54 -4.22
C LEU A 116 -3.11 22.90 -2.85
N ASP A 117 -3.60 22.30 -1.76
CA ASP A 117 -3.14 22.58 -0.39
C ASP A 117 -1.83 21.84 -0.03
N LYS A 118 -1.45 20.80 -0.80
CA LYS A 118 -0.24 19.97 -0.53
C LYS A 118 1.00 20.34 -1.35
N GLY A 119 1.04 21.52 -1.98
CA GLY A 119 2.24 22.03 -2.65
C GLY A 119 2.51 21.46 -4.06
N GLU A 120 1.51 20.87 -4.72
CA GLU A 120 1.69 20.17 -6.01
C GLU A 120 1.51 21.07 -7.25
N PHE A 121 1.96 22.34 -7.15
CA PHE A 121 1.92 23.31 -8.23
C PHE A 121 2.55 22.80 -9.55
N TYR A 122 3.49 21.86 -9.46
CA TYR A 122 4.15 21.25 -10.62
C TYR A 122 3.20 20.41 -11.50
N LEU A 123 2.15 19.79 -10.94
CA LEU A 123 1.16 19.01 -11.71
C LEU A 123 0.38 19.92 -12.67
N TYR A 124 0.12 21.17 -12.28
CA TYR A 124 -0.63 22.12 -13.12
C TYR A 124 0.14 22.51 -14.40
N LYS A 125 1.48 22.58 -14.33
CA LYS A 125 2.32 22.88 -15.50
C LYS A 125 2.27 21.78 -16.58
N ARG A 126 1.76 20.59 -16.25
CA ARG A 126 1.66 19.43 -17.15
C ARG A 126 0.24 18.87 -17.22
N LEU A 127 -0.78 19.64 -16.85
CA LEU A 127 -2.17 19.18 -16.73
C LEU A 127 -2.67 18.45 -17.99
N ASP A 128 -2.42 19.02 -19.17
CA ASP A 128 -2.81 18.42 -20.45
C ASP A 128 -2.04 17.15 -20.78
N GLN A 129 -0.78 17.04 -20.36
CA GLN A 129 0.03 15.83 -20.56
C GLN A 129 -0.44 14.71 -19.63
N LEU A 130 -0.75 15.05 -18.38
CA LEU A 130 -1.26 14.10 -17.38
C LEU A 130 -2.64 13.57 -17.77
N LEU A 131 -3.56 14.44 -18.20
CA LEU A 131 -4.90 14.00 -18.62
C LEU A 131 -4.85 13.00 -19.80
N LYS A 132 -3.85 13.10 -20.69
CA LYS A 132 -3.64 12.15 -21.79
C LYS A 132 -3.21 10.75 -21.34
N LEU A 133 -2.73 10.59 -20.11
CA LEU A 133 -2.46 9.27 -19.53
C LEU A 133 -3.77 8.52 -19.23
N TYR A 134 -4.84 9.26 -18.94
CA TYR A 134 -6.15 8.71 -18.56
C TYR A 134 -7.15 8.70 -19.72
N PHE A 135 -7.12 9.71 -20.59
CA PHE A 135 -8.16 9.95 -21.59
C PHE A 135 -7.60 10.17 -22.99
N GLU A 136 -8.10 9.39 -23.96
CA GLU A 136 -7.81 9.54 -25.40
C GLU A 136 -8.36 10.87 -25.94
N ASP A 137 -9.51 11.32 -25.41
CA ASP A 137 -10.22 12.54 -25.77
C ASP A 137 -9.96 13.69 -24.76
N ALA A 138 -8.80 13.69 -24.10
CA ALA A 138 -8.41 14.72 -23.13
C ALA A 138 -8.50 16.15 -23.68
N ALA A 139 -8.30 16.33 -25.00
CA ALA A 139 -8.39 17.63 -25.66
C ALA A 139 -9.80 18.24 -25.63
N ASP A 140 -10.83 17.41 -25.54
CA ASP A 140 -12.24 17.85 -25.54
C ASP A 140 -12.72 18.29 -24.15
N ILE A 141 -11.88 18.10 -23.11
CA ILE A 141 -12.20 18.49 -21.73
C ILE A 141 -12.14 20.02 -21.63
N PRO A 142 -13.25 20.69 -21.25
CA PRO A 142 -13.26 22.15 -21.09
C PRO A 142 -12.22 22.61 -20.07
N SER A 143 -11.54 23.74 -20.33
CA SER A 143 -10.46 24.25 -19.48
C SER A 143 -10.85 24.42 -18.00
N TYR A 144 -12.11 24.81 -17.72
CA TYR A 144 -12.62 24.95 -16.36
C TYR A 144 -12.68 23.62 -15.59
N ALA A 145 -12.79 22.49 -16.30
CA ALA A 145 -12.96 21.17 -15.72
C ALA A 145 -11.65 20.40 -15.58
N LYS A 146 -10.60 20.74 -16.35
CA LYS A 146 -9.34 19.98 -16.41
C LYS A 146 -8.72 19.68 -15.03
N PRO A 147 -8.61 20.63 -14.07
CA PRO A 147 -8.01 20.34 -12.76
C PRO A 147 -8.83 19.35 -11.95
N LEU A 148 -10.15 19.52 -11.94
CA LEU A 148 -11.07 18.62 -11.24
C LEU A 148 -11.20 17.26 -11.93
N MET A 149 -11.03 17.20 -13.24
CA MET A 149 -11.00 15.95 -13.98
C MET A 149 -9.74 15.15 -13.70
N LEU A 150 -8.57 15.81 -13.63
CA LEU A 150 -7.35 15.13 -13.21
C LEU A 150 -7.51 14.60 -11.78
N ASN A 151 -8.07 15.42 -10.86
CA ASN A 151 -8.39 14.99 -9.50
C ASN A 151 -9.32 13.77 -9.48
N ALA A 152 -10.38 13.79 -10.28
CA ALA A 152 -11.33 12.68 -10.37
C ALA A 152 -10.66 11.39 -10.89
N ALA A 153 -9.83 11.50 -11.93
CA ALA A 153 -9.15 10.36 -12.53
C ALA A 153 -8.11 9.77 -11.56
N TYR A 154 -7.34 10.65 -10.94
CA TYR A 154 -6.32 10.31 -9.96
C TYR A 154 -6.91 9.58 -8.74
N HIS A 155 -8.11 9.96 -8.30
CA HIS A 155 -8.83 9.30 -7.20
C HIS A 155 -9.75 8.15 -7.65
N TYR A 156 -9.61 7.65 -8.89
CA TYR A 156 -10.40 6.54 -9.43
C TYR A 156 -11.91 6.80 -9.44
N TYR A 157 -12.37 8.06 -9.48
CA TYR A 157 -13.80 8.41 -9.50
C TYR A 157 -14.43 8.30 -10.90
N VAL A 158 -13.60 8.26 -11.94
CA VAL A 158 -14.07 8.31 -13.33
C VAL A 158 -14.39 6.91 -13.83
N VAL A 159 -15.65 6.71 -14.20
CA VAL A 159 -16.15 5.46 -14.79
C VAL A 159 -16.55 5.72 -16.23
N ASN A 160 -15.87 5.11 -17.20
CA ASN A 160 -16.14 5.21 -18.63
C ASN A 160 -16.50 3.85 -19.21
N TYR A 161 -17.59 3.81 -19.99
CA TYR A 161 -18.08 2.61 -20.66
C TYR A 161 -18.33 2.90 -22.15
N PRO A 162 -18.00 1.97 -23.07
CA PRO A 162 -17.32 0.70 -22.84
C PRO A 162 -15.78 0.81 -22.76
N ASN A 163 -15.21 1.93 -23.21
CA ASN A 163 -13.77 2.17 -23.17
C ASN A 163 -13.42 3.06 -21.97
N SER A 164 -12.64 2.54 -21.00
CA SER A 164 -12.20 3.30 -19.82
C SER A 164 -11.43 4.58 -20.15
N LYS A 165 -10.81 4.67 -21.33
CA LYS A 165 -10.03 5.83 -21.77
C LYS A 165 -10.83 6.86 -22.57
N LYS A 166 -12.13 6.65 -22.82
CA LYS A 166 -12.95 7.60 -23.59
C LYS A 166 -14.00 8.28 -22.73
N LEU A 167 -13.82 9.56 -22.47
CA LEU A 167 -14.64 10.33 -21.53
C LEU A 167 -15.96 10.81 -22.16
N ASN A 168 -15.93 11.26 -23.42
CA ASN A 168 -16.99 11.99 -24.10
C ASN A 168 -17.52 13.18 -23.25
N PRO A 169 -16.67 14.15 -22.88
CA PRO A 169 -16.93 15.12 -21.81
C PRO A 169 -18.19 15.96 -22.00
N ASN A 170 -18.57 16.24 -23.25
CA ASN A 170 -19.68 17.14 -23.59
C ASN A 170 -21.00 16.40 -23.90
N LYS A 171 -21.00 15.07 -23.90
CA LYS A 171 -22.21 14.24 -24.08
C LYS A 171 -23.12 14.40 -22.85
N PRO A 172 -24.46 14.43 -23.01
CA PRO A 172 -25.40 14.27 -21.89
C PRO A 172 -25.14 12.99 -21.08
N SER A 173 -25.08 13.09 -19.75
CA SER A 173 -24.98 11.92 -18.87
C SER A 173 -26.29 11.14 -18.84
N THR A 174 -26.19 9.81 -18.82
CA THR A 174 -27.34 8.93 -18.60
C THR A 174 -27.52 8.59 -17.13
N ARG A 175 -28.73 8.12 -16.74
CA ARG A 175 -29.03 7.68 -15.37
C ARG A 175 -28.12 6.54 -14.90
N GLY A 176 -27.81 5.59 -15.79
CA GLY A 176 -26.90 4.48 -15.50
C GLY A 176 -25.45 4.94 -15.31
N GLU A 177 -24.98 5.88 -16.14
CA GLU A 177 -23.66 6.49 -15.98
C GLU A 177 -23.53 7.22 -14.63
N VAL A 178 -24.55 8.01 -14.27
CA VAL A 178 -24.59 8.72 -12.99
C VAL A 178 -24.60 7.75 -11.81
N ALA A 179 -25.36 6.65 -11.89
CA ALA A 179 -25.38 5.63 -10.85
C ALA A 179 -23.99 5.00 -10.62
N ALA A 180 -23.29 4.66 -11.70
CA ALA A 180 -21.93 4.11 -11.61
C ALA A 180 -20.92 5.11 -11.01
N LEU A 181 -20.97 6.39 -11.43
CA LEU A 181 -20.13 7.45 -10.87
C LEU A 181 -20.39 7.67 -9.37
N ILE A 182 -21.66 7.63 -8.93
CA ILE A 182 -22.01 7.77 -7.52
C ILE A 182 -21.51 6.57 -6.71
N CYS A 183 -21.67 5.34 -7.18
CA CYS A 183 -21.11 4.15 -6.51
C CYS A 183 -19.60 4.28 -6.33
N GLN A 184 -18.89 4.74 -7.36
CA GLN A 184 -17.45 4.94 -7.30
C GLN A 184 -17.06 6.04 -6.30
N ALA A 185 -17.77 7.16 -6.31
CA ALA A 185 -17.60 8.25 -5.35
C ALA A 185 -17.87 7.82 -3.89
N LEU A 186 -18.88 6.98 -3.68
CA LEU A 186 -19.23 6.42 -2.37
C LEU A 186 -18.37 5.22 -1.98
N LYS A 187 -17.43 4.79 -2.83
CA LYS A 187 -16.54 3.64 -2.62
C LYS A 187 -17.31 2.33 -2.38
N PHE A 188 -18.42 2.15 -3.09
CA PHE A 188 -19.12 0.86 -3.14
C PHE A 188 -18.36 -0.08 -4.06
N TRP A 189 -17.24 -0.60 -3.54
CA TRP A 189 -16.32 -1.47 -4.26
C TRP A 189 -17.03 -2.69 -4.84
N GLY A 190 -16.70 -3.05 -6.09
CA GLY A 190 -17.34 -4.15 -6.81
C GLY A 190 -18.65 -3.78 -7.52
N SER A 191 -19.24 -2.60 -7.26
CA SER A 191 -20.41 -2.12 -8.01
C SER A 191 -20.09 -1.65 -9.42
N VAL A 192 -18.82 -1.37 -9.73
CA VAL A 192 -18.31 -0.98 -11.04
C VAL A 192 -17.16 -1.93 -11.42
N PRO A 193 -17.22 -2.59 -12.59
CA PRO A 193 -16.10 -3.38 -13.10
C PRO A 193 -14.82 -2.55 -13.26
N ALA A 194 -13.67 -3.09 -12.83
CA ALA A 194 -12.38 -2.38 -12.87
C ALA A 194 -11.99 -1.90 -14.28
N GLU A 195 -12.38 -2.66 -15.31
CA GLU A 195 -12.18 -2.32 -16.73
C GLU A 195 -12.87 -1.03 -17.19
N TYR A 196 -13.87 -0.54 -16.44
CA TYR A 196 -14.56 0.72 -16.73
C TYR A 196 -14.00 1.90 -15.94
N ILE A 197 -13.05 1.69 -15.03
CA ILE A 197 -12.46 2.78 -14.25
C ILE A 197 -11.30 3.39 -15.05
N ALA A 198 -11.34 4.70 -15.29
CA ALA A 198 -10.28 5.39 -16.01
C ALA A 198 -9.05 5.55 -15.09
N THR A 199 -7.97 4.82 -15.39
CA THR A 199 -6.74 4.86 -14.60
C THR A 199 -5.52 4.50 -15.45
N GLU A 200 -4.37 5.11 -15.12
CA GLU A 200 -3.05 4.76 -15.65
C GLU A 200 -2.45 3.52 -14.96
N ASN A 201 -2.95 3.17 -13.77
CA ASN A 201 -2.51 2.00 -13.01
C ASN A 201 -3.74 1.35 -12.32
N PRO A 202 -4.28 0.25 -12.88
CA PRO A 202 -5.42 -0.44 -12.28
C PRO A 202 -5.02 -1.19 -11.01
N PHE A 203 -5.90 -1.18 -10.02
CA PHE A 203 -5.80 -2.09 -8.89
C PHE A 203 -5.86 -3.54 -9.41
N ALA A 204 -4.91 -4.38 -8.98
CA ALA A 204 -5.03 -5.82 -9.09
C ALA A 204 -6.15 -6.33 -8.17
N ILE A 205 -6.21 -5.78 -6.96
CA ILE A 205 -7.23 -6.06 -5.96
C ILE A 205 -7.59 -4.73 -5.29
N PHE A 206 -8.87 -4.38 -5.29
CA PHE A 206 -9.32 -3.08 -4.74
C PHE A 206 -8.98 -2.93 -3.25
N PRO A 207 -8.72 -1.69 -2.79
CA PRO A 207 -8.48 -1.42 -1.38
C PRO A 207 -9.71 -1.73 -0.52
N GLN A 208 -9.69 -2.87 0.17
CA GLN A 208 -10.82 -3.35 0.98
C GLN A 208 -10.40 -3.96 2.32
N TYR A 209 -9.11 -4.18 2.56
CA TYR A 209 -8.59 -4.82 3.76
C TYR A 209 -8.05 -3.80 4.76
N ASP A 210 -8.07 -4.11 6.06
CA ASP A 210 -7.40 -3.29 7.08
C ASP A 210 -5.90 -3.54 7.14
N PHE A 211 -5.47 -4.72 6.70
CA PHE A 211 -4.07 -5.10 6.58
C PHE A 211 -3.89 -6.06 5.40
N VAL A 212 -2.73 -5.96 4.74
CA VAL A 212 -2.27 -6.88 3.71
C VAL A 212 -0.77 -7.12 3.86
N SER A 213 -0.31 -8.30 3.46
CA SER A 213 1.12 -8.63 3.32
C SER A 213 1.54 -8.58 1.85
N PRO A 214 2.83 -8.39 1.51
CA PRO A 214 3.30 -8.59 0.14
C PRO A 214 3.02 -10.03 -0.32
N PHE A 215 2.74 -10.20 -1.62
CA PHE A 215 2.58 -11.54 -2.20
C PHE A 215 3.90 -12.34 -2.11
N SER A 216 3.76 -13.60 -1.69
CA SER A 216 4.82 -14.61 -1.65
C SER A 216 4.23 -15.95 -2.06
N GLN A 217 4.84 -16.60 -3.05
CA GLN A 217 4.40 -17.87 -3.63
C GLN A 217 2.96 -17.81 -4.16
N GLY A 218 2.57 -16.67 -4.77
CA GLY A 218 1.25 -16.43 -5.35
C GLY A 218 0.13 -16.20 -4.34
N LEU A 219 0.44 -16.13 -3.04
CA LEU A 219 -0.52 -15.96 -1.95
C LEU A 219 -0.16 -14.74 -1.08
N ALA A 220 -1.17 -14.18 -0.42
CA ALA A 220 -0.97 -13.14 0.57
C ALA A 220 -1.96 -13.28 1.73
N VAL A 221 -1.48 -13.01 2.94
CA VAL A 221 -2.32 -12.88 4.14
C VAL A 221 -2.92 -11.48 4.18
N VAL A 222 -4.24 -11.41 4.36
CA VAL A 222 -4.99 -10.17 4.48
C VAL A 222 -5.94 -10.24 5.67
N SER A 223 -6.34 -9.09 6.22
CA SER A 223 -7.27 -9.08 7.34
C SER A 223 -8.22 -7.89 7.37
N ASN A 224 -9.33 -8.07 8.07
CA ASN A 224 -10.30 -7.03 8.40
C ASN A 224 -10.59 -7.03 9.91
N ARG A 225 -10.79 -5.84 10.49
CA ARG A 225 -11.17 -5.66 11.89
C ARG A 225 -12.61 -6.12 12.11
N LEU A 226 -12.83 -6.96 13.12
CA LEU A 226 -14.17 -7.39 13.53
C LEU A 226 -14.75 -6.42 14.56
N GLY A 227 -15.43 -5.35 14.08
CA GLY A 227 -16.22 -4.44 14.93
C GLY A 227 -15.41 -3.51 15.85
N ALA A 228 -16.13 -2.70 16.65
CA ALA A 228 -15.57 -1.63 17.48
C ALA A 228 -15.02 -2.09 18.86
N SER A 229 -15.28 -3.35 19.24
CA SER A 229 -14.97 -3.86 20.57
C SER A 229 -14.58 -5.35 20.54
N SER A 230 -13.39 -5.66 20.01
CA SER A 230 -12.57 -6.82 20.44
C SER A 230 -11.35 -6.99 19.53
N TYR A 231 -10.27 -7.53 20.11
CA TYR A 231 -8.96 -7.80 19.53
C TYR A 231 -8.95 -8.85 18.37
N GLY A 232 -10.06 -9.02 17.65
CA GLY A 232 -10.21 -10.02 16.59
C GLY A 232 -10.02 -9.41 15.19
N TYR A 233 -8.97 -9.83 14.49
CA TYR A 233 -8.88 -9.67 13.04
C TYR A 233 -9.39 -10.95 12.38
N GLN A 234 -10.27 -10.84 11.40
CA GLN A 234 -10.54 -11.96 10.50
C GLN A 234 -9.41 -12.03 9.49
N GLN A 235 -8.50 -13.00 9.66
CA GLN A 235 -7.42 -13.27 8.71
C GLN A 235 -7.86 -14.29 7.67
N ILE A 236 -7.52 -14.04 6.41
CA ILE A 236 -7.68 -14.98 5.31
C ILE A 236 -6.43 -14.93 4.43
N VAL A 237 -6.20 -16.00 3.68
CA VAL A 237 -5.21 -16.04 2.59
C VAL A 237 -5.94 -15.87 1.27
N ILE A 238 -5.44 -14.99 0.41
CA ILE A 238 -5.98 -14.75 -0.93
C ILE A 238 -4.95 -15.07 -2.02
N ASP A 239 -5.46 -15.41 -3.21
CA ASP A 239 -4.65 -15.45 -4.44
C ASP A 239 -4.45 -14.06 -5.06
N GLN A 240 -3.63 -13.98 -6.11
CA GLN A 240 -3.37 -12.71 -6.84
C GLN A 240 -4.59 -12.11 -7.54
N LYS A 241 -5.71 -12.83 -7.63
CA LYS A 241 -7.01 -12.31 -8.13
C LYS A 241 -7.90 -11.83 -6.99
N GLY A 242 -7.45 -11.91 -5.74
CA GLY A 242 -8.20 -11.55 -4.56
C GLY A 242 -9.21 -12.62 -4.11
N LYS A 243 -9.14 -13.83 -4.66
CA LYS A 243 -10.03 -14.93 -4.27
C LYS A 243 -9.55 -15.52 -2.94
N PRO A 244 -10.42 -15.70 -1.95
CA PRO A 244 -10.07 -16.43 -0.73
C PRO A 244 -9.64 -17.87 -1.03
N VAL A 245 -8.53 -18.29 -0.45
CA VAL A 245 -7.95 -19.65 -0.56
C VAL A 245 -7.99 -20.37 0.78
N ILE A 246 -7.63 -19.70 1.87
CA ILE A 246 -7.58 -20.28 3.23
C ILE A 246 -8.28 -19.35 4.21
N ASP A 247 -9.16 -19.91 5.03
CA ASP A 247 -9.75 -19.21 6.19
C ASP A 247 -8.88 -19.47 7.42
N LEU A 248 -8.42 -18.40 8.08
CA LEU A 248 -7.53 -18.49 9.24
C LEU A 248 -8.26 -18.22 10.57
N GLN A 249 -9.60 -18.18 10.58
CA GLN A 249 -10.38 -17.91 11.80
C GLN A 249 -10.12 -18.87 12.96
N SER A 250 -9.67 -20.10 12.70
CA SER A 250 -9.32 -21.07 13.74
C SER A 250 -7.97 -20.83 14.40
N TYR A 251 -7.19 -19.85 13.92
CA TYR A 251 -5.87 -19.51 14.42
C TYR A 251 -5.88 -18.14 15.09
N ASN A 252 -5.19 -18.01 16.22
CA ASN A 252 -5.06 -16.72 16.92
C ASN A 252 -4.08 -15.77 16.20
N TRP A 253 -3.14 -16.32 15.44
CA TRP A 253 -2.13 -15.58 14.71
C TRP A 253 -1.59 -16.40 13.54
N SER A 254 -1.09 -15.73 12.51
CA SER A 254 -0.32 -16.33 11.42
C SER A 254 0.88 -15.45 11.06
N SER A 255 1.93 -16.08 10.55
CA SER A 255 3.01 -15.39 9.81
C SER A 255 2.43 -14.69 8.58
N GLN A 256 3.15 -13.71 8.05
CA GLN A 256 2.65 -12.88 6.95
C GLN A 256 2.97 -13.44 5.57
N GLN A 257 3.91 -14.39 5.48
CA GLN A 257 4.42 -14.90 4.21
C GLN A 257 4.59 -16.41 4.27
N PHE A 258 4.35 -17.06 3.13
CA PHE A 258 4.72 -18.45 2.95
C PHE A 258 6.23 -18.55 2.76
N SER A 259 6.83 -19.56 3.37
CA SER A 259 8.22 -19.98 3.14
C SER A 259 8.26 -21.48 2.92
N ASP A 260 8.92 -21.93 1.84
CA ASP A 260 8.96 -23.34 1.41
C ASP A 260 7.57 -24.02 1.37
N GLY A 261 6.55 -23.33 0.85
CA GLY A 261 5.18 -23.85 0.75
C GLY A 261 4.40 -23.95 2.07
N LEU A 262 4.95 -23.45 3.18
CA LEU A 262 4.33 -23.50 4.51
C LEU A 262 4.08 -22.10 5.07
N LEU A 263 2.98 -21.96 5.81
CA LEU A 263 2.66 -20.78 6.61
C LEU A 263 2.64 -21.15 8.08
N GLN A 264 3.40 -20.43 8.91
CA GLN A 264 3.33 -20.59 10.35
C GLN A 264 1.99 -20.03 10.86
N VAL A 265 1.32 -20.80 11.71
CA VAL A 265 0.07 -20.43 12.38
C VAL A 265 0.17 -20.71 13.87
N SER A 266 -0.62 -20.02 14.69
CA SER A 266 -0.63 -20.21 16.13
C SER A 266 -2.02 -20.38 16.72
N VAL A 267 -2.13 -21.30 17.68
CA VAL A 267 -3.31 -21.51 18.53
C VAL A 267 -2.85 -21.51 19.98
N ASN A 268 -3.47 -20.69 20.83
CA ASN A 268 -3.16 -20.57 22.27
C ASN A 268 -1.66 -20.36 22.56
N GLY A 269 -0.98 -19.57 21.73
CA GLY A 269 0.45 -19.28 21.87
C GLY A 269 1.39 -20.42 21.44
N LYS A 270 0.87 -21.52 20.89
CA LYS A 270 1.68 -22.59 20.29
C LYS A 270 1.74 -22.44 18.78
N SER A 271 2.91 -22.68 18.18
CA SER A 271 3.17 -22.58 16.75
C SER A 271 3.02 -23.93 16.06
N GLY A 272 2.44 -23.90 14.86
CA GLY A 272 2.30 -25.01 13.92
C GLY A 272 2.38 -24.49 12.47
N PHE A 273 2.15 -25.36 11.49
CA PHE A 273 2.34 -25.04 10.07
C PHE A 273 1.24 -25.63 9.19
N ILE A 274 0.77 -24.84 8.23
CA ILE A 274 -0.19 -25.26 7.20
C ILE A 274 0.40 -25.13 5.79
N THR A 275 -0.09 -25.93 4.85
CA THR A 275 0.27 -25.82 3.42
C THR A 275 -0.36 -24.59 2.75
N THR A 276 0.07 -24.30 1.52
CA THR A 276 -0.60 -23.35 0.60
C THR A 276 -2.06 -23.69 0.26
N SER A 277 -2.52 -24.91 0.57
CA SER A 277 -3.92 -25.32 0.46
C SER A 277 -4.68 -25.29 1.80
N GLY A 278 -4.04 -24.85 2.89
CA GLY A 278 -4.64 -24.75 4.21
C GLY A 278 -4.65 -26.05 5.04
N ASN A 279 -4.00 -27.10 4.57
CA ASN A 279 -3.93 -28.37 5.31
C ASN A 279 -2.91 -28.25 6.44
N ILE A 280 -3.26 -28.70 7.65
CA ILE A 280 -2.32 -28.77 8.77
C ILE A 280 -1.26 -29.83 8.46
N VAL A 281 0.01 -29.40 8.40
CA VAL A 281 1.17 -30.30 8.27
C VAL A 281 1.75 -30.58 9.64
N ILE A 282 1.83 -29.55 10.49
CA ILE A 282 2.32 -29.66 11.86
C ILE A 282 1.32 -28.96 12.77
N SER A 283 0.67 -29.74 13.63
CA SER A 283 -0.27 -29.18 14.61
C SER A 283 0.43 -28.17 15.54
N PRO A 284 -0.24 -27.09 15.94
CA PRO A 284 0.30 -26.14 16.91
C PRO A 284 0.76 -26.82 18.21
N GLN A 285 2.08 -26.84 18.44
CA GLN A 285 2.67 -27.55 19.59
C GLN A 285 3.94 -26.88 20.14
N PHE A 286 4.65 -26.08 19.34
CA PHE A 286 5.92 -25.44 19.74
C PHE A 286 5.68 -24.12 20.45
N GLU A 287 6.51 -23.73 21.42
CA GLU A 287 6.38 -22.43 22.11
C GLU A 287 6.69 -21.26 21.19
N ALA A 288 7.62 -21.46 20.25
CA ALA A 288 7.88 -20.56 19.14
C ALA A 288 8.45 -21.37 17.98
N ALA A 289 8.33 -20.84 16.76
CA ALA A 289 8.99 -21.38 15.58
C ALA A 289 9.41 -20.23 14.65
N SER A 290 10.47 -20.44 13.86
CA SER A 290 10.80 -19.62 12.70
C SER A 290 10.03 -20.10 11.47
N ASP A 291 10.01 -19.30 10.41
CA ASP A 291 9.65 -19.78 9.08
C ASP A 291 10.65 -20.85 8.62
N PHE A 292 10.19 -21.77 7.75
CA PHE A 292 11.05 -22.75 7.11
C PHE A 292 12.03 -22.06 6.16
N SER A 293 13.28 -22.50 6.18
CA SER A 293 14.33 -22.08 5.25
C SER A 293 15.23 -23.26 4.97
N GLU A 294 15.40 -23.60 3.70
CA GLU A 294 16.19 -24.77 3.26
C GLU A 294 15.78 -26.04 4.00
N VAL A 295 14.46 -26.30 4.02
CA VAL A 295 13.80 -27.46 4.66
C VAL A 295 13.86 -27.53 6.18
N PHE A 296 14.41 -26.53 6.89
CA PHE A 296 14.42 -26.51 8.35
C PHE A 296 13.68 -25.31 8.93
N ALA A 297 13.00 -25.51 10.05
CA ALA A 297 12.52 -24.44 10.92
C ALA A 297 13.13 -24.60 12.31
N ALA A 298 13.60 -23.49 12.89
CA ALA A 298 14.02 -23.48 14.29
C ALA A 298 12.76 -23.50 15.18
N VAL A 299 12.72 -24.37 16.17
CA VAL A 299 11.61 -24.48 17.14
C VAL A 299 12.11 -24.34 18.55
N TYR A 300 11.32 -23.66 19.38
CA TYR A 300 11.59 -23.46 20.80
C TYR A 300 10.75 -24.42 21.64
N ILE A 301 11.42 -25.21 22.47
CA ILE A 301 10.84 -26.23 23.35
C ILE A 301 11.65 -26.24 24.64
N ASP A 302 10.98 -26.17 25.79
CA ASP A 302 11.58 -26.31 27.13
C ASP A 302 12.81 -25.42 27.37
N GLY A 303 12.76 -24.17 26.88
CA GLY A 303 13.83 -23.20 27.10
C GLY A 303 14.97 -23.22 26.07
N LYS A 304 14.91 -24.10 25.06
CA LYS A 304 16.00 -24.27 24.08
C LYS A 304 15.48 -24.34 22.64
N TYR A 305 16.33 -23.95 21.70
CA TYR A 305 16.10 -24.09 20.27
C TYR A 305 16.71 -25.37 19.72
N GLY A 306 15.94 -26.03 18.84
CA GLY A 306 16.37 -27.10 17.94
C GLY A 306 15.78 -26.88 16.56
N TYR A 307 15.88 -27.87 15.67
CA TYR A 307 15.38 -27.75 14.29
C TYR A 307 14.53 -28.96 13.89
N ILE A 308 13.43 -28.67 13.20
CA ILE A 308 12.52 -29.65 12.61
C ILE A 308 12.57 -29.62 11.10
N ASP A 309 12.24 -30.76 10.48
CA ASP A 309 11.96 -30.82 9.03
C ASP A 309 10.48 -30.47 8.73
N PRO A 310 10.06 -30.40 7.45
CA PRO A 310 8.69 -30.04 7.09
C PRO A 310 7.63 -31.04 7.55
N SER A 311 8.01 -32.24 7.99
CA SER A 311 7.08 -33.21 8.60
C SER A 311 6.91 -32.98 10.12
N GLY A 312 7.64 -32.03 10.70
CA GLY A 312 7.65 -31.76 12.14
C GLY A 312 8.59 -32.67 12.92
N THR A 313 9.40 -33.48 12.24
CA THR A 313 10.35 -34.39 12.89
C THR A 313 11.55 -33.59 13.37
N MET A 314 11.91 -33.72 14.65
CA MET A 314 13.14 -33.15 15.21
C MET A 314 14.36 -33.75 14.50
N ARG A 315 15.15 -32.90 13.84
CA ARG A 315 16.40 -33.28 13.15
C ARG A 315 17.64 -32.85 13.91
N ILE A 316 17.55 -31.71 14.60
CA ILE A 316 18.60 -31.24 15.51
C ILE A 316 17.92 -31.02 16.87
N PRO A 317 18.27 -31.81 17.91
CA PRO A 317 17.67 -31.68 19.24
C PRO A 317 17.80 -30.27 19.82
N THR A 318 16.88 -29.93 20.72
CA THR A 318 16.86 -28.64 21.40
C THR A 318 18.05 -28.53 22.36
N GLN A 319 19.00 -27.65 22.03
CA GLN A 319 20.22 -27.47 22.83
C GLN A 319 20.75 -26.03 22.85
N PHE A 320 20.25 -25.15 21.97
CA PHE A 320 20.77 -23.80 21.80
C PHE A 320 19.92 -22.74 22.52
N ASP A 321 20.53 -21.64 22.95
CA ASP A 321 19.85 -20.46 23.53
C ASP A 321 19.29 -19.51 22.46
N GLY A 322 19.63 -19.75 21.20
CA GLY A 322 19.16 -19.02 20.02
C GLY A 322 19.57 -19.74 18.75
N ALA A 323 18.75 -19.61 17.71
CA ALA A 323 18.92 -20.28 16.43
C ALA A 323 18.49 -19.35 15.29
N GLY A 324 19.34 -19.18 14.29
CA GLY A 324 19.02 -18.53 13.02
C GLY A 324 18.43 -19.52 12.01
N GLN A 325 18.11 -19.03 10.83
CA GLN A 325 17.63 -19.88 9.73
C GLN A 325 18.81 -20.55 9.00
N PHE A 326 18.56 -21.72 8.41
CA PHE A 326 19.53 -22.35 7.52
C PHE A 326 19.61 -21.59 6.19
N LYS A 327 20.84 -21.23 5.79
CA LYS A 327 21.17 -20.65 4.48
C LYS A 327 22.48 -21.27 3.99
N ASN A 328 22.47 -21.77 2.76
CA ASN A 328 23.51 -22.59 2.14
C ASN A 328 24.01 -23.74 3.04
N GLY A 329 23.10 -24.40 3.75
CA GLY A 329 23.40 -25.54 4.63
C GLY A 329 24.05 -25.18 5.98
N ILE A 330 24.11 -23.89 6.32
CA ILE A 330 24.72 -23.38 7.55
C ILE A 330 23.71 -22.53 8.32
N ALA A 331 23.67 -22.66 9.64
CA ALA A 331 22.88 -21.80 10.52
C ALA A 331 23.71 -21.24 11.65
N VAL A 332 23.50 -19.96 11.99
CA VAL A 332 24.05 -19.35 13.21
C VAL A 332 23.29 -19.86 14.42
N VAL A 333 24.01 -20.19 15.49
CA VAL A 333 23.43 -20.60 16.78
C VAL A 333 24.09 -19.86 17.92
N ARG A 334 23.32 -19.69 19.01
CA ARG A 334 23.79 -19.07 20.24
C ARG A 334 23.77 -20.09 21.36
N LEU A 335 24.87 -20.19 22.10
CA LEU A 335 24.97 -21.00 23.32
C LEU A 335 25.83 -20.26 24.34
N ASN A 336 25.36 -20.16 25.58
CA ASN A 336 26.05 -19.45 26.67
C ASN A 336 26.46 -18.02 26.29
N GLN A 337 25.55 -17.28 25.64
CA GLN A 337 25.74 -15.90 25.16
C GLN A 337 26.80 -15.73 24.05
N LYS A 338 27.37 -16.81 23.52
CA LYS A 338 28.31 -16.80 22.41
C LYS A 338 27.67 -17.37 21.16
N TYR A 339 28.18 -16.96 20.00
CA TYR A 339 27.67 -17.37 18.70
C TYR A 339 28.69 -18.20 17.93
N GLY A 340 28.19 -19.18 17.20
CA GLY A 340 28.94 -20.01 16.25
C GLY A 340 28.00 -20.53 15.18
N TYR A 341 28.45 -21.52 14.40
CA TYR A 341 27.67 -22.02 13.28
C TYR A 341 27.64 -23.53 13.24
N ILE A 342 26.50 -24.07 12.82
CA ILE A 342 26.26 -25.49 12.67
C ILE A 342 25.92 -25.84 11.22
N ASN A 343 26.20 -27.09 10.84
CA ASN A 343 25.67 -27.68 9.62
C ASN A 343 24.27 -28.29 9.84
N GLN A 344 23.67 -28.83 8.76
CA GLN A 344 22.36 -29.49 8.79
C GLN A 344 22.31 -30.78 9.64
N LEU A 345 23.45 -31.31 10.08
CA LEU A 345 23.54 -32.42 11.03
C LEU A 345 23.59 -31.94 12.49
N GLY A 346 23.57 -30.63 12.73
CA GLY A 346 23.71 -30.02 14.05
C GLY A 346 25.15 -30.00 14.58
N GLN A 347 26.13 -30.33 13.74
CA GLN A 347 27.54 -30.30 14.13
C GLN A 347 28.06 -28.87 14.07
N VAL A 348 28.75 -28.43 15.12
CA VAL A 348 29.43 -27.14 15.15
C VAL A 348 30.57 -27.16 14.13
N ILE A 349 30.44 -26.37 13.07
CA ILE A 349 31.44 -26.23 11.99
C ILE A 349 32.27 -24.96 12.14
N ILE A 350 31.76 -23.96 12.87
CA ILE A 350 32.50 -22.76 13.27
C ILE A 350 32.30 -22.59 14.78
N PRO A 351 33.37 -22.49 15.59
CA PRO A 351 33.29 -22.48 17.05
C PRO A 351 32.31 -21.43 17.62
N ILE A 352 31.67 -21.78 18.74
CA ILE A 352 30.73 -20.90 19.45
C ILE A 352 31.51 -19.98 20.40
N GLU A 353 32.17 -18.96 19.84
CA GLU A 353 33.08 -18.08 20.59
C GLU A 353 32.84 -16.57 20.35
N TYR A 354 32.08 -16.22 19.30
CA TYR A 354 31.85 -14.83 18.92
C TYR A 354 30.84 -14.13 19.85
N GLU A 355 31.03 -12.82 20.07
CA GLU A 355 30.10 -12.00 20.85
C GLU A 355 28.77 -11.76 20.12
N SER A 356 28.81 -11.78 18.80
CA SER A 356 27.66 -11.65 17.89
C SER A 356 28.02 -12.25 16.54
N ALA A 357 27.02 -12.78 15.83
CA ALA A 357 27.15 -13.30 14.48
C ALA A 357 25.82 -13.15 13.72
N SER A 358 25.86 -12.97 12.39
CA SER A 358 24.68 -12.97 11.53
C SER A 358 24.64 -14.20 10.61
N ASP A 359 23.54 -14.37 9.89
CA ASP A 359 23.50 -15.29 8.75
C ASP A 359 24.56 -14.91 7.70
N PHE A 360 25.00 -15.91 6.91
CA PHE A 360 25.80 -15.68 5.71
C PHE A 360 24.98 -15.00 4.61
N SER A 361 25.56 -13.98 4.00
CA SER A 361 25.06 -13.32 2.79
C SER A 361 26.18 -13.18 1.78
N GLU A 362 25.92 -13.60 0.54
CA GLU A 362 26.90 -13.60 -0.55
C GLU A 362 28.27 -14.23 -0.21
N GLY A 363 28.27 -15.22 0.68
CA GLY A 363 29.47 -15.97 1.10
C GLY A 363 30.24 -15.37 2.28
N LEU A 364 29.77 -14.30 2.93
CA LEU A 364 30.37 -13.73 4.14
C LEU A 364 29.32 -13.53 5.24
N ALA A 365 29.72 -13.67 6.49
CA ALA A 365 28.89 -13.37 7.66
C ALA A 365 29.61 -12.39 8.58
N GLN A 366 28.87 -11.45 9.17
CA GLN A 366 29.45 -10.54 10.14
C GLN A 366 29.64 -11.25 11.47
N VAL A 367 30.77 -10.99 12.14
CA VAL A 367 31.04 -11.47 13.50
C VAL A 367 31.60 -10.34 14.35
N LYS A 368 31.32 -10.40 15.65
CA LYS A 368 31.84 -9.44 16.63
C LYS A 368 32.85 -10.09 17.55
N ILE A 369 34.03 -9.47 17.61
CA ILE A 369 35.18 -9.88 18.42
C ILE A 369 35.71 -8.63 19.11
N GLU A 370 35.85 -8.68 20.44
CA GLU A 370 36.38 -7.57 21.25
C GLU A 370 35.68 -6.23 20.99
N GLY A 371 34.35 -6.25 20.86
CA GLY A 371 33.58 -5.02 20.66
C GLY A 371 33.50 -4.50 19.21
N LYS A 372 34.25 -5.07 18.26
CA LYS A 372 34.27 -4.61 16.85
C LYS A 372 33.76 -5.68 15.88
N PHE A 373 33.19 -5.25 14.76
CA PHE A 373 32.69 -6.14 13.71
C PHE A 373 33.72 -6.37 12.60
N GLY A 374 33.81 -7.62 12.17
CA GLY A 374 34.54 -8.10 10.99
C GLY A 374 33.71 -9.13 10.23
N PHE A 375 34.32 -9.83 9.27
CA PHE A 375 33.63 -10.81 8.44
C PHE A 375 34.40 -12.12 8.33
N ILE A 376 33.67 -13.23 8.38
CA ILE A 376 34.18 -14.58 8.17
C ILE A 376 33.59 -15.21 6.91
N ASN A 377 34.28 -16.20 6.36
CA ASN A 377 33.77 -17.08 5.31
C ASN A 377 33.11 -18.35 5.91
N PRO A 378 32.48 -19.22 5.08
CA PRO A 378 31.83 -20.45 5.56
C PRO A 378 32.77 -21.48 6.19
N GLN A 379 34.09 -21.32 6.06
CA GLN A 379 35.10 -22.14 6.74
C GLN A 379 35.48 -21.57 8.12
N GLY A 380 34.91 -20.44 8.53
CA GLY A 380 35.24 -19.76 9.79
C GLY A 380 36.48 -18.87 9.72
N ASN A 381 37.11 -18.74 8.54
CA ASN A 381 38.29 -17.89 8.39
C ASN A 381 37.88 -16.42 8.37
N LEU A 382 38.57 -15.59 9.15
CA LEU A 382 38.44 -14.13 9.07
C LEU A 382 38.91 -13.63 7.70
N VAL A 383 37.99 -13.08 6.93
CA VAL A 383 38.25 -12.44 5.63
C VAL A 383 38.50 -10.95 5.81
N ILE A 384 37.75 -10.31 6.72
CA ILE A 384 37.91 -8.90 7.06
C ILE A 384 38.05 -8.81 8.57
N SER A 385 39.20 -8.33 9.03
CA SER A 385 39.50 -8.22 10.45
C SER A 385 38.50 -7.29 11.18
N PRO A 386 38.16 -7.59 12.45
CA PRO A 386 37.28 -6.75 13.24
C PRO A 386 37.80 -5.33 13.38
N GLN A 387 37.05 -4.36 12.87
CA GLN A 387 37.45 -2.94 12.91
C GLN A 387 36.26 -1.97 12.91
N PHE A 388 35.06 -2.42 12.50
CA PHE A 388 33.90 -1.57 12.34
C PHE A 388 33.06 -1.47 13.62
N GLU A 389 32.42 -0.33 13.84
CA GLU A 389 31.50 -0.15 14.98
C GLU A 389 30.16 -0.87 14.77
N SER A 390 29.69 -0.86 13.52
CA SER A 390 28.55 -1.66 13.05
C SER A 390 28.71 -1.93 11.56
N CYS A 391 28.08 -2.99 11.08
CA CYS A 391 28.00 -3.32 9.66
C CYS A 391 26.66 -3.98 9.34
N GLU A 392 26.33 -4.04 8.06
CA GLU A 392 25.23 -4.81 7.49
C GLU A 392 25.77 -5.98 6.68
N SER A 393 24.90 -6.95 6.37
CA SER A 393 25.20 -8.04 5.44
C SER A 393 25.59 -7.53 4.04
N PHE A 394 26.45 -8.29 3.36
CA PHE A 394 26.78 -8.02 1.96
C PHE A 394 25.54 -8.16 1.07
N SER A 395 25.38 -7.20 0.16
CA SER A 395 24.38 -7.20 -0.91
C SER A 395 24.95 -6.47 -2.13
N GLU A 396 24.85 -7.11 -3.29
CA GLU A 396 25.42 -6.66 -4.55
C GLU A 396 26.94 -6.44 -4.48
N GLY A 397 27.64 -7.28 -3.73
CA GLY A 397 29.09 -7.20 -3.52
C GLY A 397 29.54 -6.14 -2.52
N LEU A 398 28.62 -5.38 -1.92
CA LEU A 398 28.92 -4.29 -0.99
C LEU A 398 28.27 -4.50 0.37
N ALA A 399 28.96 -4.11 1.45
CA ALA A 399 28.41 -4.08 2.80
C ALA A 399 28.48 -2.68 3.38
N ARG A 400 27.38 -2.20 3.96
CA ARG A 400 27.36 -0.93 4.67
C ARG A 400 28.13 -1.07 5.98
N VAL A 401 29.00 -0.12 6.28
CA VAL A 401 29.76 -0.04 7.54
C VAL A 401 29.61 1.32 8.19
N LYS A 402 29.70 1.33 9.52
CA LYS A 402 29.89 2.55 10.31
C LYS A 402 31.37 2.69 10.66
N LEU A 403 31.95 3.77 10.14
CA LEU A 403 33.28 4.30 10.48
C LEU A 403 33.08 5.35 11.59
N GLU A 404 34.12 5.69 12.36
CA GLU A 404 34.05 6.52 13.59
C GLU A 404 32.94 7.60 13.56
N ASN A 405 32.98 8.51 12.57
CA ASN A 405 31.98 9.59 12.41
C ASN A 405 31.26 9.56 11.05
N GLN A 406 31.36 8.47 10.29
CA GLN A 406 30.89 8.41 8.90
C GLN A 406 30.30 7.04 8.56
N TYR A 407 29.53 6.97 7.48
CA TYR A 407 29.09 5.72 6.89
C TYR A 407 29.88 5.45 5.61
N GLY A 408 29.90 4.18 5.20
CA GLY A 408 30.53 3.81 3.95
C GLY A 408 30.09 2.44 3.47
N PHE A 409 30.60 2.06 2.31
CA PHE A 409 30.49 0.71 1.78
C PHE A 409 31.88 0.12 1.62
N ILE A 410 32.02 -1.13 2.02
CA ILE A 410 33.21 -1.95 1.74
C ILE A 410 32.90 -3.00 0.68
N ASP A 411 33.90 -3.36 -0.11
CA ASP A 411 33.85 -4.57 -0.93
C ASP A 411 34.16 -5.82 -0.09
N LYS A 412 34.10 -7.00 -0.73
CA LYS A 412 34.37 -8.31 -0.10
C LYS A 412 35.81 -8.50 0.37
N THR A 413 36.73 -7.59 0.04
CA THR A 413 38.11 -7.58 0.54
C THR A 413 38.26 -6.71 1.80
N GLY A 414 37.21 -5.98 2.17
CA GLY A 414 37.23 -5.02 3.28
C GLY A 414 37.68 -3.62 2.88
N LYS A 415 37.95 -3.37 1.60
CA LYS A 415 38.34 -2.06 1.10
C LYS A 415 37.12 -1.15 1.06
N VAL A 416 37.25 0.04 1.65
CA VAL A 416 36.22 1.09 1.54
C VAL A 416 36.15 1.59 0.10
N VAL A 417 34.98 1.44 -0.53
CA VAL A 417 34.72 1.89 -1.91
C VAL A 417 33.87 3.16 -1.98
N ILE A 418 33.05 3.41 -0.97
CA ILE A 418 32.22 4.61 -0.83
C ILE A 418 32.34 5.08 0.61
N GLN A 419 32.49 6.39 0.80
CA GLN A 419 32.55 7.02 2.12
C GLN A 419 31.71 8.30 2.13
N THR A 420 30.89 8.48 3.16
CA THR A 420 29.95 9.60 3.26
C THR A 420 29.64 9.93 4.72
N ALA A 421 29.47 11.22 5.04
CA ALA A 421 28.97 11.64 6.35
C ALA A 421 27.46 11.39 6.52
N ASN A 422 26.76 11.09 5.44
CA ASN A 422 25.31 10.92 5.40
C ASN A 422 24.90 9.48 5.68
N TYR A 423 23.73 9.29 6.28
CA TYR A 423 23.16 7.95 6.43
C TYR A 423 22.80 7.34 5.07
N VAL A 424 23.06 6.05 4.92
CA VAL A 424 22.76 5.26 3.72
C VAL A 424 22.12 3.92 4.09
N GLU A 425 21.24 3.43 3.22
CA GLU A 425 20.69 2.06 3.26
C GLU A 425 21.50 1.09 2.39
N SER A 426 21.28 -0.21 2.53
CA SER A 426 21.94 -1.23 1.70
C SER A 426 21.56 -1.10 0.22
N PHE A 427 22.45 -1.54 -0.66
CA PHE A 427 22.18 -1.61 -2.09
C PHE A 427 21.09 -2.64 -2.41
N SER A 428 20.23 -2.28 -3.37
CA SER A 428 19.23 -3.17 -3.95
C SER A 428 18.97 -2.72 -5.39
N GLU A 429 19.08 -3.66 -6.31
CA GLU A 429 19.03 -3.47 -7.76
C GLU A 429 19.91 -2.33 -8.31
N GLY A 430 21.10 -2.15 -7.75
CA GLY A 430 22.09 -1.15 -8.14
C GLY A 430 21.79 0.26 -7.61
N ARG A 431 20.98 0.39 -6.57
CA ARG A 431 20.67 1.66 -5.91
C ARG A 431 20.72 1.52 -4.39
N ALA A 432 21.27 2.52 -3.72
CA ALA A 432 21.17 2.65 -2.27
C ALA A 432 20.54 4.01 -1.92
N ALA A 433 19.62 4.01 -0.96
CA ALA A 433 19.01 5.25 -0.49
C ALA A 433 20.00 6.05 0.36
N ILE A 434 20.05 7.37 0.19
CA ILE A 434 20.93 8.28 0.94
C ILE A 434 20.12 9.42 1.55
N LEU A 435 20.37 9.75 2.81
CA LEU A 435 19.72 10.84 3.54
C LEU A 435 20.62 12.06 3.61
N VAL A 436 20.27 13.14 2.91
CA VAL A 436 21.03 14.41 2.89
C VAL A 436 20.08 15.54 3.24
N ASN A 437 20.41 16.33 4.27
CA ASN A 437 19.60 17.47 4.74
C ASN A 437 18.12 17.11 4.92
N ASP A 438 17.85 16.02 5.66
CA ASP A 438 16.51 15.48 5.96
C ASP A 438 15.69 15.02 4.75
N LYS A 439 16.32 14.88 3.57
CA LYS A 439 15.69 14.37 2.35
C LYS A 439 16.41 13.14 1.83
N TRP A 440 15.63 12.19 1.35
CA TRP A 440 16.12 10.97 0.73
C TRP A 440 16.33 11.17 -0.77
N GLY A 441 17.45 10.65 -1.25
CA GLY A 441 17.78 10.44 -2.66
C GLY A 441 18.36 9.05 -2.87
N PHE A 442 18.99 8.81 -4.01
CA PHE A 442 19.65 7.52 -4.29
C PHE A 442 21.04 7.72 -4.91
N ILE A 443 21.96 6.86 -4.48
CA ILE A 443 23.31 6.72 -5.06
C ILE A 443 23.41 5.46 -5.93
N ASP A 444 24.33 5.48 -6.89
CA ASP A 444 24.79 4.31 -7.62
C ASP A 444 25.93 3.57 -6.88
N PRO A 445 26.39 2.40 -7.36
CA PRO A 445 27.49 1.66 -6.75
C PRO A 445 28.86 2.37 -6.79
N MET A 446 28.98 3.51 -7.47
CA MET A 446 30.16 4.38 -7.43
C MET A 446 30.02 5.48 -6.35
N GLY A 447 28.92 5.51 -5.61
CA GLY A 447 28.61 6.52 -4.60
C GLY A 447 28.11 7.85 -5.19
N LYS A 448 27.84 7.91 -6.50
CA LYS A 448 27.34 9.13 -7.14
C LYS A 448 25.84 9.24 -6.90
N ILE A 449 25.40 10.42 -6.48
CA ILE A 449 23.96 10.75 -6.40
C ILE A 449 23.38 10.73 -7.82
N VAL A 450 22.51 9.76 -8.08
CA VAL A 450 21.81 9.58 -9.37
C VAL A 450 20.35 10.02 -9.30
N ILE A 451 19.77 10.05 -8.10
CA ILE A 451 18.47 10.66 -7.83
C ILE A 451 18.68 11.66 -6.71
N ALA A 452 18.51 12.95 -7.01
CA ALA A 452 18.76 14.03 -6.06
C ALA A 452 17.87 13.89 -4.80
N PRO A 453 18.41 14.18 -3.59
CA PRO A 453 17.65 14.20 -2.36
C PRO A 453 16.42 15.12 -2.43
N GLN A 454 15.23 14.52 -2.45
CA GLN A 454 13.98 15.25 -2.61
C GLN A 454 12.79 14.60 -1.90
N PHE A 455 12.91 13.34 -1.48
CA PHE A 455 11.82 12.59 -0.83
C PHE A 455 11.85 12.82 0.68
N TYR A 456 10.69 13.02 1.28
CA TYR A 456 10.57 13.32 2.71
C TYR A 456 9.23 12.80 3.23
N GLY A 457 9.20 12.40 4.50
CA GLY A 457 7.98 11.99 5.19
C GLY A 457 7.35 13.12 5.99
N ILE A 458 6.29 12.79 6.71
CA ILE A 458 5.83 13.57 7.87
C ILE A 458 6.68 13.19 9.11
N ASN A 459 6.81 14.11 10.07
CA ASN A 459 7.66 13.95 11.26
C ASN A 459 7.52 12.55 11.92
N HIS A 460 8.63 12.01 12.43
CA HIS A 460 8.78 10.69 13.09
C HIS A 460 8.61 9.43 12.22
N ILE A 461 8.18 9.51 10.95
CA ILE A 461 8.21 8.35 10.03
C ILE A 461 9.61 8.25 9.39
N GLN A 462 10.66 7.95 10.16
CA GLN A 462 12.02 7.90 9.61
C GLN A 462 12.33 6.59 8.86
N ARG A 463 11.61 5.49 9.13
CA ARG A 463 11.94 4.14 8.62
C ARG A 463 11.11 3.67 7.41
N SER A 464 10.23 4.50 6.86
CA SER A 464 9.35 4.13 5.72
C SER A 464 9.17 5.25 4.68
N ILE A 465 10.17 6.15 4.55
CA ILE A 465 10.11 7.24 3.56
C ILE A 465 10.45 6.73 2.16
N VAL A 466 11.40 5.81 2.09
CA VAL A 466 11.85 5.16 0.87
C VAL A 466 11.89 3.67 1.11
N LYS A 467 11.42 2.90 0.14
CA LYS A 467 11.65 1.46 0.07
C LYS A 467 12.80 1.23 -0.91
N ARG A 468 13.57 0.17 -0.68
CA ARG A 468 14.56 -0.31 -1.65
C ARG A 468 13.92 -0.60 -3.01
N PHE A 469 14.71 -0.49 -4.08
CA PHE A 469 14.27 -0.92 -5.40
C PHE A 469 13.97 -2.42 -5.39
N SER A 470 12.82 -2.78 -5.94
CA SER A 470 12.36 -4.14 -6.14
C SER A 470 11.52 -4.18 -7.42
N GLU A 471 11.84 -5.11 -8.32
CA GLU A 471 11.21 -5.25 -9.62
C GLU A 471 11.28 -3.97 -10.48
N GLY A 472 12.41 -3.26 -10.40
CA GLY A 472 12.68 -2.05 -11.18
C GLY A 472 12.11 -0.75 -10.59
N LEU A 473 11.32 -0.81 -9.51
CA LEU A 473 10.67 0.36 -8.91
C LEU A 473 10.96 0.49 -7.41
N ALA A 474 10.93 1.72 -6.90
CA ALA A 474 11.02 2.03 -5.47
C ALA A 474 9.81 2.87 -5.04
N ALA A 475 9.17 2.47 -3.94
CA ALA A 475 8.17 3.32 -3.29
C ALA A 475 8.87 4.46 -2.55
N VAL A 476 8.47 5.70 -2.82
CA VAL A 476 9.06 6.90 -2.22
C VAL A 476 7.96 7.89 -1.82
N ARG A 477 8.22 8.66 -0.76
CA ARG A 477 7.23 9.52 -0.10
C ARG A 477 7.50 11.02 -0.33
N LEU A 478 6.41 11.77 -0.48
CA LEU A 478 6.36 13.23 -0.44
C LEU A 478 5.32 13.65 0.63
N GLY A 479 5.81 13.94 1.84
CA GLY A 479 4.96 14.23 2.99
C GLY A 479 4.11 13.01 3.40
N ALA A 480 2.79 13.15 3.32
CA ALA A 480 1.84 12.13 3.79
C ALA A 480 1.48 11.08 2.74
N ILE A 481 1.92 11.25 1.48
CA ILE A 481 1.60 10.36 0.37
C ILE A 481 2.85 9.79 -0.28
N CYS A 482 2.70 8.62 -0.90
CA CYS A 482 3.78 7.92 -1.59
C CYS A 482 3.34 7.45 -2.97
N GLY A 483 4.33 7.23 -3.82
CA GLY A 483 4.21 6.69 -5.18
C GLY A 483 5.46 5.91 -5.53
N PHE A 484 5.64 5.57 -6.81
CA PHE A 484 6.72 4.72 -7.27
C PHE A 484 7.54 5.38 -8.36
N ILE A 485 8.86 5.30 -8.22
CA ILE A 485 9.83 5.84 -9.19
C ILE A 485 10.63 4.73 -9.85
N ASP A 486 11.09 4.99 -11.08
CA ASP A 486 12.10 4.17 -11.76
C ASP A 486 13.53 4.47 -11.24
N LYS A 487 14.52 3.73 -11.75
CA LYS A 487 15.94 3.88 -11.38
C LYS A 487 16.58 5.21 -11.81
N ASN A 488 15.87 6.01 -12.60
CA ASN A 488 16.28 7.36 -13.03
C ASN A 488 15.57 8.45 -12.21
N GLY A 489 14.67 8.08 -11.29
CA GLY A 489 13.90 9.01 -10.47
C GLY A 489 12.63 9.55 -11.14
N ASN A 490 12.21 8.98 -12.28
CA ASN A 490 10.95 9.36 -12.92
C ASN A 490 9.78 8.68 -12.21
N TRP A 491 8.70 9.41 -11.97
CA TRP A 491 7.44 8.83 -11.48
C TRP A 491 6.87 7.86 -12.51
N VAL A 492 6.81 6.59 -12.16
CA VAL A 492 6.05 5.56 -12.90
C VAL A 492 4.63 5.49 -12.37
N ILE A 493 4.47 5.68 -11.05
CA ILE A 493 3.17 5.85 -10.41
C ILE A 493 3.29 7.09 -9.52
N PRO A 494 2.65 8.22 -9.90
CA PRO A 494 2.72 9.45 -9.12
C PRO A 494 2.27 9.23 -7.67
N PRO A 495 2.79 10.01 -6.70
CA PRO A 495 2.38 9.89 -5.30
C PRO A 495 0.88 10.02 -5.20
N LYS A 496 0.21 9.07 -4.56
CA LYS A 496 -1.26 9.03 -4.38
C LYS A 496 -1.76 8.14 -3.26
N PHE A 497 -0.90 7.24 -2.80
CA PHE A 497 -1.23 6.29 -1.74
C PHE A 497 -0.79 6.84 -0.40
N SER A 498 -1.58 6.58 0.64
CA SER A 498 -1.20 6.97 1.99
C SER A 498 -0.02 6.16 2.51
N ASP A 499 0.14 4.92 2.02
CA ASP A 499 1.33 4.09 2.23
C ASP A 499 1.47 3.00 1.15
N ALA A 500 2.66 2.42 1.02
CA ALA A 500 2.96 1.39 0.04
C ALA A 500 4.17 0.54 0.43
N ASP A 501 4.18 -0.74 0.04
CA ASP A 501 5.38 -1.59 0.09
C ASP A 501 6.04 -1.75 -1.27
N SER A 502 7.20 -2.41 -1.26
CA SER A 502 7.93 -2.80 -2.46
C SER A 502 7.11 -3.76 -3.33
N PHE A 503 7.34 -3.71 -4.64
CA PHE A 503 6.78 -4.70 -5.55
C PHE A 503 7.35 -6.09 -5.24
N SER A 504 6.46 -7.08 -5.24
CA SER A 504 6.75 -8.50 -5.11
C SER A 504 5.78 -9.28 -6.00
N GLU A 505 6.30 -10.17 -6.84
CA GLU A 505 5.53 -10.98 -7.78
C GLU A 505 4.66 -10.15 -8.75
N GLY A 506 5.13 -8.98 -9.15
CA GLY A 506 4.44 -8.10 -10.10
C GLY A 506 3.33 -7.24 -9.51
N VAL A 507 3.15 -7.23 -8.18
CA VAL A 507 2.18 -6.38 -7.48
C VAL A 507 2.78 -5.73 -6.24
N ALA A 508 2.22 -4.61 -5.79
CA ALA A 508 2.59 -3.96 -4.54
C ALA A 508 1.35 -3.69 -3.70
N SER A 509 1.46 -3.90 -2.39
CA SER A 509 0.43 -3.46 -1.45
C SER A 509 0.44 -1.94 -1.33
N VAL A 510 -0.75 -1.34 -1.33
CA VAL A 510 -0.93 0.10 -1.13
C VAL A 510 -2.10 0.39 -0.22
N ASN A 511 -1.95 1.38 0.64
CA ASN A 511 -3.02 1.93 1.45
C ASN A 511 -3.64 3.14 0.75
N TRP A 512 -4.96 3.11 0.60
CA TRP A 512 -5.75 4.14 -0.05
C TRP A 512 -6.56 4.94 0.96
N ASP A 513 -6.42 6.27 0.88
CA ASP A 513 -7.18 7.26 1.65
C ASP A 513 -7.03 7.14 3.17
N GLY A 514 -5.93 6.56 3.64
CA GLY A 514 -5.55 6.58 5.03
C GLY A 514 -5.02 7.94 5.46
N LYS A 515 -5.20 8.25 6.74
CA LYS A 515 -4.68 9.46 7.38
C LYS A 515 -3.67 9.07 8.42
N TRP A 516 -2.47 9.63 8.27
CA TRP A 516 -1.48 9.53 9.31
C TRP A 516 -1.84 10.47 10.46
N ILE A 517 -1.88 9.94 11.67
CA ILE A 517 -2.14 10.69 12.89
C ILE A 517 -1.10 10.35 13.94
N SER A 518 -0.81 11.31 14.80
CA SER A 518 0.03 11.08 15.98
C SER A 518 -0.86 10.81 17.18
N ARG A 519 -0.59 9.71 17.89
CA ARG A 519 -1.32 9.30 19.08
C ARG A 519 -0.37 9.12 20.27
N PRO A 520 -0.79 9.51 21.48
CA PRO A 520 0.02 9.35 22.66
C PRO A 520 0.11 7.87 23.08
N THR A 521 1.30 7.40 23.42
CA THR A 521 1.56 6.00 23.83
C THR A 521 1.94 5.83 25.28
N ALA A 522 2.44 6.89 25.93
CA ALA A 522 2.80 6.86 27.35
C ALA A 522 2.53 8.19 28.05
N TYR A 523 2.21 8.09 29.34
CA TYR A 523 2.02 9.20 30.26
C TYR A 523 2.78 8.90 31.56
N ASP A 524 3.47 9.88 32.10
CA ASP A 524 4.17 9.82 33.40
C ASP A 524 3.28 10.26 34.58
N GLY A 525 1.96 10.34 34.35
CA GLY A 525 1.01 10.91 35.31
C GLY A 525 0.79 12.42 35.14
N SER A 526 1.51 13.09 34.22
CA SER A 526 1.18 14.44 33.79
C SER A 526 0.05 14.45 32.74
N ALA A 527 -0.53 15.64 32.50
CA ALA A 527 -1.52 15.85 31.45
C ALA A 527 -0.92 15.90 30.03
N VAL A 528 0.40 15.78 29.91
CA VAL A 528 1.14 15.83 28.64
C VAL A 528 1.70 14.43 28.36
N PRO A 529 1.46 13.84 27.18
CA PRO A 529 2.06 12.55 26.84
C PRO A 529 3.57 12.64 26.78
N THR A 530 4.26 11.63 27.34
CA THR A 530 5.72 11.53 27.28
C THR A 530 6.19 10.90 25.98
N ASP A 531 5.37 10.06 25.36
CA ASP A 531 5.66 9.40 24.08
C ASP A 531 4.48 9.47 23.12
N TRP A 532 4.82 9.44 21.83
CA TRP A 532 3.87 9.48 20.72
C TRP A 532 4.24 8.43 19.68
N GLU A 533 3.24 7.76 19.12
CA GLU A 533 3.35 6.96 17.91
C GLU A 533 2.66 7.64 16.74
N THR A 534 3.12 7.35 15.53
CA THR A 534 2.45 7.77 14.31
C THR A 534 1.82 6.55 13.65
N VAL A 535 0.50 6.56 13.52
CA VAL A 535 -0.27 5.43 12.97
C VAL A 535 -1.08 5.87 11.75
N LEU A 536 -1.28 4.94 10.84
CA LEU A 536 -2.13 5.13 9.67
C LEU A 536 -3.54 4.66 9.98
N GLU A 537 -4.52 5.54 9.74
CA GLU A 537 -5.90 5.33 10.14
C GLU A 537 -6.90 5.54 9.01
N ASP A 538 -8.12 4.99 9.13
CA ASP A 538 -9.25 5.06 8.18
C ASP A 538 -9.03 4.50 6.76
N GLY A 539 -7.79 4.28 6.33
CA GLY A 539 -7.44 3.80 5.00
C GLY A 539 -7.63 2.29 4.85
N LYS A 540 -7.85 1.85 3.62
CA LYS A 540 -7.90 0.43 3.26
C LYS A 540 -6.72 0.05 2.40
N TRP A 541 -6.22 -1.16 2.60
CA TRP A 541 -5.18 -1.78 1.82
C TRP A 541 -5.74 -2.60 0.66
N GLY A 542 -5.05 -2.52 -0.47
CA GLY A 542 -5.27 -3.32 -1.67
C GLY A 542 -3.95 -3.52 -2.41
N TYR A 543 -4.02 -3.92 -3.68
CA TYR A 543 -2.82 -4.20 -4.49
C TYR A 543 -2.91 -3.54 -5.85
N ILE A 544 -1.78 -3.01 -6.31
CA ILE A 544 -1.63 -2.43 -7.65
C ILE A 544 -0.64 -3.26 -8.48
N LYS A 545 -0.80 -3.22 -9.81
CA LYS A 545 0.11 -3.91 -10.73
C LYS A 545 1.38 -3.12 -10.97
N ASN A 546 2.49 -3.82 -11.13
CA ASN A 546 3.76 -3.25 -11.58
C ASN A 546 3.63 -2.86 -13.06
N PRO A 547 3.68 -1.58 -13.45
CA PRO A 547 3.54 -1.17 -14.85
C PRO A 547 4.68 -1.61 -15.76
N LEU A 548 5.79 -2.10 -15.20
CA LEU A 548 6.96 -2.57 -15.95
C LEU A 548 6.87 -4.07 -16.31
N LYS A 549 5.85 -4.79 -15.83
CA LYS A 549 5.61 -6.21 -16.07
C LYS A 549 4.24 -6.41 -16.73
#